data_AF-A0A525HGQ7-F1
#
_entry.id   AF-A0A525HGQ7-F1
#
_cell.length_a   1.000
_cell.length_b   1.000
_cell.length_c   1.000
_cell.angle_alpha   90.00
_cell.angle_beta   90.00
_cell.angle_gamma   90.00
#
_symmetry.space_group_name_H-M   'P 1'
#
loop_
_entity.id
_entity.type
_entity.pdbx_description
1 polymer ?
#
loop_
_entity_poly.entity_id
_entity_poly.type
_entity_poly.pdbx_seq_one_letter_code
_entity_poly.pdbx_strand_id
1 'polypeptide(L)'
;MTWQLDMGDSYNELVQLAAQDSSSGFAARAQLAEAPSLTGYEAFVWDAFFMLSSERASGFGTGSVPFTAMLEYASFAEMSRQETEQFVNVIRALDVHFVAERARRDEKASRDK
;
A
#
# COMPACT_ATOMS: atom_id res chain seq x y z
N MET A 1 0.11 -10.16 -8.32
CA MET A 1 -1.13 -10.66 -7.68
C MET A 1 -1.65 -9.69 -6.60
N THR A 2 -1.15 -8.44 -6.53
CA THR A 2 -1.33 -7.58 -5.33
C THR A 2 -2.20 -6.34 -5.57
N TRP A 3 -2.54 -6.00 -6.82
CA TRP A 3 -3.53 -4.93 -7.10
C TRP A 3 -4.96 -5.31 -6.66
N GLN A 4 -5.19 -6.60 -6.48
CA GLN A 4 -6.45 -7.16 -6.02
C GLN A 4 -6.72 -6.90 -4.52
N LEU A 5 -5.68 -6.63 -3.73
CA LEU A 5 -5.77 -6.41 -2.29
C LEU A 5 -6.11 -4.96 -1.90
N ASP A 6 -5.68 -3.96 -2.69
CA ASP A 6 -5.90 -2.54 -2.38
C ASP A 6 -7.19 -1.98 -3.03
N MET A 7 -7.62 -2.52 -4.17
CA MET A 7 -8.89 -2.11 -4.80
C MET A 7 -10.10 -2.94 -4.36
N GLY A 8 -9.91 -4.05 -3.65
CA GLY A 8 -10.99 -4.91 -3.16
C GLY A 8 -12.03 -5.23 -4.25
N ASP A 9 -13.28 -4.85 -4.00
CA ASP A 9 -14.40 -5.06 -4.92
C ASP A 9 -14.21 -4.35 -6.28
N SER A 10 -13.53 -3.20 -6.31
CA SER A 10 -13.30 -2.42 -7.53
C SER A 10 -12.36 -3.12 -8.54
N TYR A 11 -11.46 -4.01 -8.09
CA TYR A 11 -10.66 -4.80 -9.02
C TYR A 11 -11.50 -5.83 -9.77
N ASN A 12 -12.37 -6.53 -9.05
CA ASN A 12 -13.25 -7.53 -9.65
C ASN A 12 -14.25 -6.88 -10.61
N GLU A 13 -14.76 -5.70 -10.26
CA GLU A 13 -15.59 -4.88 -11.15
C GLU A 13 -14.84 -4.47 -12.42
N LEU A 14 -13.58 -4.01 -12.30
CA LEU A 14 -12.76 -3.66 -13.45
C LEU A 14 -12.44 -4.87 -14.35
N VAL A 15 -12.19 -6.05 -13.77
CA VAL A 15 -12.00 -7.28 -14.55
C VAL A 15 -13.29 -7.68 -15.27
N GLN A 16 -14.46 -7.58 -14.62
CA GLN A 16 -15.75 -7.86 -15.24
C GLN A 16 -16.07 -6.87 -16.36
N LEU A 17 -15.80 -5.58 -16.15
CA LEU A 17 -15.95 -4.54 -17.18
C LEU A 17 -14.98 -4.79 -18.33
N ALA A 18 -13.73 -5.12 -18.06
CA ALA A 18 -12.71 -5.43 -19.07
C ALA A 18 -13.07 -6.66 -19.93
N ALA A 19 -13.93 -7.55 -19.47
CA ALA A 19 -14.43 -8.66 -20.28
C ALA A 19 -15.52 -8.25 -21.29
N GLN A 20 -16.14 -7.07 -21.12
CA GLN A 20 -17.18 -6.57 -22.01
C GLN A 20 -16.58 -5.92 -23.26
N ASP A 21 -17.27 -6.04 -24.41
CA ASP A 21 -16.91 -5.35 -25.64
C ASP A 21 -17.63 -3.99 -25.72
N SER A 22 -17.31 -3.13 -24.75
CA SER A 22 -17.93 -1.81 -24.55
C SER A 22 -16.86 -0.74 -24.35
N SER A 23 -17.24 0.54 -24.45
CA SER A 23 -16.35 1.66 -24.17
C SER A 23 -15.84 1.66 -22.73
N SER A 24 -16.68 1.23 -21.77
CA SER A 24 -16.29 1.01 -20.38
C SER A 24 -15.31 -0.17 -20.24
N GLY A 25 -15.48 -1.24 -21.02
CA GLY A 25 -14.53 -2.34 -21.05
C GLY A 25 -13.16 -1.98 -21.61
N PHE A 26 -13.11 -1.11 -22.63
CA PHE A 26 -11.84 -0.55 -23.13
C PHE A 26 -11.13 0.28 -22.06
N ALA A 27 -11.85 1.16 -21.37
CA ALA A 27 -11.28 1.98 -20.29
C ALA A 27 -10.76 1.12 -19.12
N ALA A 28 -11.49 0.07 -18.75
CA ALA A 28 -11.08 -0.85 -17.70
C ALA A 28 -9.80 -1.62 -18.06
N ARG A 29 -9.63 -2.07 -19.31
CA ARG A 29 -8.38 -2.69 -19.79
C ARG A 29 -7.21 -1.72 -19.74
N ALA A 30 -7.41 -0.46 -20.11
CA ALA A 30 -6.37 0.56 -20.05
C ALA A 30 -5.91 0.79 -18.61
N GLN A 31 -6.83 0.89 -17.65
CA GLN A 31 -6.49 1.02 -16.22
C GLN A 31 -5.77 -0.22 -15.68
N LEU A 32 -6.23 -1.43 -16.05
CA LEU A 32 -5.55 -2.67 -15.64
C LEU A 32 -4.15 -2.80 -16.25
N ALA A 33 -3.91 -2.25 -17.43
CA ALA A 33 -2.59 -2.23 -18.06
C ALA A 33 -1.60 -1.26 -17.38
N GLU A 34 -2.10 -0.21 -16.72
CA GLU A 34 -1.29 0.70 -15.91
C GLU A 34 -0.96 0.16 -14.52
N ALA A 35 -1.55 -0.98 -14.12
CA ALA A 35 -1.31 -1.56 -12.81
C ALA A 35 0.17 -1.99 -12.68
N PRO A 36 0.91 -1.53 -11.66
CA PRO A 36 2.28 -1.96 -11.41
C PRO A 36 2.37 -3.48 -11.23
N SER A 37 3.30 -4.09 -11.98
CA SER A 37 3.67 -5.47 -11.77
C SER A 37 4.64 -5.56 -10.60
N LEU A 38 4.17 -6.06 -9.47
CA LEU A 38 5.00 -6.31 -8.29
C LEU A 38 5.59 -7.73 -8.32
N THR A 39 6.86 -7.84 -7.99
CA THR A 39 7.53 -9.10 -7.64
C THR A 39 6.96 -9.67 -6.34
N GLY A 40 7.26 -10.95 -6.05
CA GLY A 40 6.80 -11.58 -4.81
C GLY A 40 7.27 -10.85 -3.54
N TYR A 41 8.50 -10.33 -3.56
CA TYR A 41 9.02 -9.55 -2.43
C TYR A 41 8.33 -8.18 -2.30
N GLU A 42 8.11 -7.46 -3.39
CA GLU A 42 7.41 -6.16 -3.35
C GLU A 42 5.96 -6.32 -2.90
N ALA A 43 5.28 -7.38 -3.34
CA ALA A 43 3.95 -7.73 -2.88
C ALA A 43 3.93 -7.99 -1.36
N PHE A 44 4.87 -8.79 -0.87
CA PHE A 44 5.03 -9.06 0.54
C PHE A 44 5.26 -7.79 1.38
N VAL A 45 6.15 -6.91 0.93
CA VAL A 45 6.43 -5.63 1.61
C VAL A 45 5.20 -4.73 1.62
N TRP A 46 4.45 -4.71 0.52
CA TRP A 46 3.22 -3.93 0.40
C TRP A 46 2.15 -4.39 1.39
N ASP A 47 1.93 -5.70 1.50
CA ASP A 47 0.99 -6.27 2.46
C ASP A 47 1.43 -6.02 3.91
N ALA A 48 2.74 -6.18 4.17
CA ALA A 48 3.33 -5.89 5.48
C ALA A 48 3.11 -4.42 5.89
N PHE A 49 3.28 -3.49 4.95
CA PHE A 49 3.07 -2.06 5.18
C PHE A 49 1.65 -1.74 5.64
N PHE A 50 0.64 -2.36 5.03
CA PHE A 50 -0.75 -2.17 5.47
C PHE A 50 -1.05 -2.82 6.81
N MET A 51 -0.50 -4.01 7.07
CA MET A 51 -0.65 -4.66 8.37
C MET A 51 -0.05 -3.79 9.48
N LEU A 52 1.18 -3.30 9.28
CA LEU A 52 1.88 -2.40 10.19
C LEU A 52 1.21 -1.03 10.33
N SER A 53 0.35 -0.64 9.39
CA SER A 53 -0.37 0.63 9.49
C SER A 53 -1.41 0.65 10.61
N SER A 54 -1.84 -0.52 11.10
CA SER A 54 -2.69 -0.61 12.30
C SER A 54 -1.97 -0.26 13.61
N GLU A 55 -0.64 -0.36 13.63
CA GLU A 55 0.22 -0.06 14.79
C GLU A 55 0.63 1.41 14.87
N ARG A 56 0.16 2.24 13.93
CA ARG A 56 0.47 3.67 13.90
C ARG A 56 -0.20 4.38 15.08
N ALA A 57 0.54 5.26 15.74
CA ALA A 57 -0.05 6.17 16.72
C ALA A 57 -1.06 7.11 16.03
N SER A 58 -2.32 7.08 16.48
CA SER A 58 -3.46 7.81 15.93
C SER A 58 -3.81 9.08 16.73
N GLY A 59 -2.78 9.82 17.16
CA GLY A 59 -2.91 11.06 17.94
C GLY A 59 -3.11 12.32 17.08
N PHE A 60 -2.34 13.37 17.34
CA PHE A 60 -2.36 14.69 16.65
C PHE A 60 -1.94 14.65 15.15
N GLY A 61 -2.05 13.51 14.48
CA GLY A 61 -1.67 13.29 13.09
C GLY A 61 -1.40 11.82 12.81
N THR A 62 -1.18 11.50 11.53
CA THR A 62 -0.74 10.16 11.13
C THR A 62 0.72 9.99 11.53
N GLY A 63 0.98 9.23 12.61
CA GLY A 63 2.32 8.90 13.03
C GLY A 63 3.02 7.91 12.09
N SER A 64 4.35 7.91 12.13
CA SER A 64 5.18 6.90 11.48
C SER A 64 4.94 5.51 12.06
N VAL A 65 5.21 4.48 11.26
CA VAL A 65 5.22 3.09 11.75
C VAL A 65 6.32 2.95 12.81
N PRO A 66 6.01 2.40 14.01
CA PRO A 66 7.01 2.17 15.04
C PRO A 66 8.14 1.25 14.58
N PHE A 67 9.39 1.57 14.91
CA PHE A 67 10.53 0.71 14.56
C PHE A 67 10.43 -0.66 15.21
N THR A 68 9.96 -0.73 16.44
CA THR A 68 9.74 -1.98 17.18
C THR A 68 8.74 -2.88 16.46
N ALA A 69 7.64 -2.33 15.93
CA ALA A 69 6.65 -3.09 15.16
C ALA A 69 7.25 -3.69 13.88
N MET A 70 8.13 -2.95 13.19
CA MET A 70 8.86 -3.49 12.03
C MET A 70 9.80 -4.64 12.42
N LEU A 71 10.50 -4.53 13.55
CA LEU A 71 11.38 -5.59 14.04
C LEU A 71 10.60 -6.84 14.48
N GLU A 72 9.46 -6.65 15.15
CA GLU A 72 8.57 -7.74 15.54
C GLU A 72 7.99 -8.46 14.33
N TYR A 73 7.57 -7.71 13.30
CA TYR A 73 7.11 -8.30 12.04
C TYR A 73 8.22 -9.07 11.32
N ALA A 74 9.42 -8.50 11.23
CA ALA A 74 10.57 -9.18 10.63
C ALA A 74 10.93 -10.46 11.39
N SER A 75 10.85 -10.44 12.72
CA SER A 75 11.04 -11.62 13.56
C SER A 75 9.95 -12.67 13.35
N PHE A 76 8.69 -12.26 13.23
CA PHE A 76 7.56 -13.15 12.95
C PHE A 76 7.68 -13.81 11.56
N ALA A 77 8.18 -13.07 10.57
CA ALA A 77 8.47 -13.56 9.23
C ALA A 77 9.78 -14.35 9.11
N GLU A 78 10.44 -14.65 10.23
CA GLU A 78 11.70 -15.41 10.30
C GLU A 78 12.84 -14.83 9.43
N MET A 79 12.86 -13.50 9.25
CA MET A 79 13.88 -12.84 8.45
C MET A 79 15.26 -12.94 9.10
N SER A 80 16.29 -13.14 8.27
CA SER A 80 17.66 -12.91 8.67
C SER A 80 17.90 -11.43 9.02
N ARG A 81 19.03 -11.15 9.67
CA ARG A 81 19.42 -9.77 9.98
C ARG A 81 19.52 -8.89 8.72
N GLN A 82 20.10 -9.42 7.65
CA GLN A 82 20.26 -8.66 6.41
C GLN A 82 18.90 -8.37 5.75
N GLU A 83 18.01 -9.35 5.72
CA GLU A 83 16.63 -9.17 5.23
C GLU A 83 15.85 -8.18 6.10
N THR A 84 16.01 -8.24 7.41
CA THR A 84 15.41 -7.29 8.36
C THR A 84 15.85 -5.86 8.07
N GLU A 85 17.14 -5.63 7.88
CA GLU A 85 17.69 -4.31 7.55
C GLU A 85 17.10 -3.79 6.22
N GLN A 86 17.00 -4.64 5.20
CA GLN A 86 16.38 -4.29 3.92
C GLN A 86 14.88 -3.99 4.06
N PHE A 87 14.14 -4.86 4.74
CA PHE A 87 12.71 -4.72 4.99
C PHE A 87 12.40 -3.39 5.70
N VAL A 88 13.11 -3.09 6.79
CA VAL A 88 12.95 -1.83 7.53
C VAL A 88 13.18 -0.62 6.62
N ASN A 89 14.23 -0.65 5.80
CA ASN A 89 14.53 0.47 4.90
C ASN A 89 13.42 0.71 3.88
N VAL A 90 12.85 -0.36 3.32
CA VAL A 90 11.75 -0.23 2.36
C VAL A 90 10.46 0.24 3.04
N ILE A 91 10.09 -0.33 4.19
CA ILE A 91 8.91 0.11 4.96
C ILE A 91 9.05 1.58 5.37
N ARG A 92 10.24 2.02 5.80
CA ARG A 92 10.50 3.43 6.13
C ARG A 92 10.34 4.35 4.93
N ALA A 93 10.83 3.95 3.76
CA ALA A 93 10.65 4.74 2.55
C ALA A 93 9.16 4.89 2.19
N LEU A 94 8.39 3.80 2.23
CA LEU A 94 6.94 3.83 2.02
C LEU A 94 6.23 4.72 3.04
N ASP A 95 6.61 4.59 4.32
CA ASP A 95 6.03 5.33 5.43
C ASP A 95 6.18 6.85 5.28
N VAL A 96 7.38 7.30 4.89
CA VAL A 96 7.65 8.73 4.63
C VAL A 96 6.72 9.28 3.55
N HIS A 97 6.56 8.55 2.44
CA HIS A 97 5.67 8.98 1.36
C HIS A 97 4.20 8.96 1.77
N PHE A 98 3.77 7.94 2.51
CA PHE A 98 2.40 7.83 2.97
C PHE A 98 2.01 8.96 3.92
N VAL A 99 2.86 9.26 4.91
CA VAL A 99 2.61 10.35 5.87
C VAL A 99 2.56 11.71 5.16
N ALA A 100 3.47 11.95 4.21
CA ALA A 100 3.47 13.19 3.43
C ALA A 100 2.19 13.36 2.59
N GLU A 101 1.74 12.29 1.92
CA GLU A 101 0.52 12.32 1.11
C GLU A 101 -0.74 12.48 1.97
N ARG A 102 -0.79 11.83 3.14
CA ARG A 102 -1.88 12.02 4.11
C ARG A 102 -1.95 13.45 4.60
N ALA A 103 -0.82 14.04 5.00
CA ALA A 103 -0.77 15.43 5.42
C ALA A 103 -1.27 16.39 4.33
N ARG A 104 -0.87 16.19 3.06
CA ARG A 104 -1.39 17.01 1.93
C ARG A 104 -2.89 16.89 1.76
N ARG A 105 -3.46 15.69 1.93
CA ARG A 105 -4.91 15.45 1.82
C ARG A 105 -5.68 16.12 2.96
N ASP A 106 -5.16 16.05 4.18
CA ASP A 106 -5.77 16.68 5.34
C ASP A 106 -5.76 18.22 5.22
N GLU A 107 -4.65 18.80 4.73
CA GLU A 107 -4.56 20.23 4.43
C GLU A 107 -5.56 20.68 3.36
N LYS A 108 -5.72 19.90 2.28
CA LYS A 108 -6.69 20.19 1.22
C LYS A 108 -8.12 20.15 1.77
N ALA A 109 -8.46 19.11 2.52
CA ALA A 109 -9.79 18.97 3.13
C ALA A 109 -10.11 20.09 4.14
N SER A 110 -9.10 20.65 4.81
CA SER A 110 -9.27 21.81 5.69
C SER A 110 -9.47 23.13 4.94
N ARG A 111 -9.02 23.26 3.69
CA ARG A 111 -9.17 24.47 2.87
C ARG A 111 -10.53 24.55 2.19
N ASP A 112 -11.17 23.41 1.94
CA ASP A 112 -12.46 23.29 1.26
C ASP A 112 -13.66 23.36 2.24
N LYS A 113 -13.41 23.56 3.55
CA LYS A 113 -14.42 23.76 4.60
C LYS A 113 -14.52 25.23 5.00
#